data_AF-A0A8T2TA15-F1
#
_entry.id   AF-A0A8T2TA15-F1
#
_cell.length_a   1.000
_cell.length_b   1.000
_cell.length_c   1.000
_cell.angle_alpha   90.00
_cell.angle_beta   90.00
_cell.angle_gamma   90.00
#
_symmetry.space_group_name_H-M   'P 1'
#
loop_
_entity.id
_entity.type
_entity.pdbx_description
1 polymer ?
#
loop_
_entity_poly.entity_id
_entity_poly.type
_entity_poly.pdbx_seq_one_letter_code
_entity_poly.pdbx_strand_id
1 'polypeptide(L)'
;MECRQASTVLQNSNDRQELKDSLGGDLAFTGFADLAFDLPIQFLKEQNIHAHCFVSAGNIFGLQEVQRELLTWKKLWSSTRVSAGFGIVVPTNVFRFELNFCHVLRQLENDRGKRGFQLSFASPY
;
A
#
# COMPACT_ATOMS: atom_id res chain seq x y z
N MET A 1 52.02 3.13 -0.74
CA MET A 1 51.40 4.35 -1.30
C MET A 1 50.41 3.90 -2.36
N GLU A 2 49.20 3.55 -1.94
CA GLU A 2 48.13 3.00 -2.78
C GLU A 2 46.83 3.74 -2.41
N CYS A 3 46.48 4.76 -3.19
CA CYS A 3 45.18 5.45 -3.08
C CYS A 3 44.74 6.00 -4.44
N ARG A 4 45.05 5.32 -5.55
CA ARG A 4 44.69 5.80 -6.91
C ARG A 4 43.93 4.82 -7.79
N GLN A 5 43.50 3.66 -7.28
CA GLN A 5 42.81 2.64 -8.09
C GLN A 5 41.38 2.31 -7.66
N ALA A 6 40.81 3.02 -6.67
CA ALA A 6 39.44 2.78 -6.22
C ALA A 6 38.37 3.50 -7.08
N SER A 7 38.76 4.46 -7.93
CA SER A 7 37.79 5.27 -8.70
C SER A 7 37.36 4.62 -10.02
N THR A 8 38.03 3.56 -10.48
CA THR A 8 37.75 2.92 -11.78
C THR A 8 36.69 1.80 -11.69
N VAL A 9 36.27 1.39 -10.48
CA VAL A 9 35.29 0.30 -10.29
C VAL A 9 33.84 0.81 -10.15
N LEU A 10 33.60 2.12 -10.03
CA LEU A 10 32.26 2.70 -9.97
C LEU A 10 31.66 3.03 -11.35
N GLN A 11 32.24 2.49 -12.41
CA GLN A 11 31.86 2.80 -13.79
C GLN A 11 31.50 1.54 -14.58
N ASN A 12 30.79 0.58 -13.97
CA ASN A 12 30.13 -0.47 -14.75
C ASN A 12 28.97 -1.19 -14.02
N SER A 13 27.97 -0.44 -13.57
CA SER A 13 26.67 -1.00 -13.19
C SER A 13 25.57 -0.11 -13.75
N ASN A 14 25.34 -0.24 -15.06
CA ASN A 14 24.20 0.32 -15.78
C ASN A 14 22.86 -0.37 -15.43
N ASP A 15 22.71 -0.88 -14.21
CA ASP A 15 21.41 -1.25 -13.64
C ASP A 15 20.85 -0.05 -12.86
N ARG A 16 20.70 1.09 -13.54
CA ARG A 16 19.73 2.08 -13.07
C ARG A 16 18.37 1.45 -13.33
N GLN A 17 17.85 0.72 -12.34
CA GLN A 17 16.39 0.60 -12.23
C GLN A 17 15.88 2.04 -12.29
N GLU A 18 15.27 2.43 -13.41
CA GLU A 18 14.58 3.71 -13.54
C GLU A 18 13.58 3.75 -12.39
N LEU A 19 13.96 4.44 -11.31
CA LEU A 19 13.08 4.76 -10.22
C LEU A 19 12.06 5.74 -10.80
N LYS A 20 11.00 5.21 -11.40
CA LYS A 20 9.89 6.00 -11.91
C LYS A 20 9.18 6.63 -10.72
N ASP A 21 9.20 7.95 -10.65
CA ASP A 21 8.56 8.71 -9.60
C ASP A 21 7.06 8.80 -9.83
N SER A 22 6.28 8.73 -8.74
CA SER A 22 4.84 8.93 -8.80
C SER A 22 4.54 10.42 -8.91
N LEU A 23 4.18 10.89 -10.11
CA LEU A 23 3.82 12.29 -10.37
C LEU A 23 2.46 12.70 -9.79
N GLY A 24 1.64 11.72 -9.41
CA GLY A 24 0.28 11.93 -8.90
C GLY A 24 -0.75 12.10 -10.03
N GLY A 25 -1.89 12.70 -9.70
CA GLY A 25 -2.96 13.02 -10.65
C GLY A 25 -3.98 13.98 -10.04
N ASP A 26 -4.88 14.46 -10.87
CA ASP A 26 -5.84 15.51 -10.50
C ASP A 26 -7.10 14.97 -9.83
N LEU A 27 -7.44 13.70 -10.11
CA LEU A 27 -8.63 13.04 -9.58
C LEU A 27 -8.27 11.68 -9.02
N ALA A 28 -8.68 11.41 -7.79
CA ALA A 28 -8.49 10.12 -7.14
C ALA A 28 -9.84 9.53 -6.73
N PHE A 29 -10.00 8.22 -6.88
CA PHE A 29 -11.07 7.49 -6.21
C PHE A 29 -10.45 6.37 -5.37
N THR A 30 -11.06 6.14 -4.21
CA THR A 30 -10.71 5.04 -3.33
C THR A 30 -12.00 4.48 -2.74
N GLY A 31 -12.07 3.17 -2.64
CA GLY A 31 -13.11 2.43 -1.97
C GLY A 31 -12.46 1.38 -1.08
N PHE A 32 -12.98 1.21 0.12
CA PHE A 32 -12.52 0.18 1.04
C PHE A 32 -13.71 -0.47 1.72
N ALA A 33 -13.54 -1.72 2.11
CA ALA A 33 -14.46 -2.47 2.92
C ALA A 33 -13.66 -3.18 4.00
N ASP A 34 -14.04 -3.02 5.26
CA ASP A 34 -13.42 -3.67 6.40
C ASP A 34 -14.44 -4.53 7.16
N LEU A 35 -13.96 -5.64 7.70
CA LEU A 35 -14.71 -6.54 8.57
C LEU A 35 -13.85 -6.78 9.81
N ALA A 36 -14.24 -6.17 10.93
CA ALA A 36 -13.61 -6.38 12.22
C ALA A 36 -14.29 -7.52 13.00
N PHE A 37 -13.49 -8.31 13.70
CA PHE A 37 -13.94 -9.39 14.55
C PHE A 37 -13.08 -9.50 15.81
N ASP A 38 -13.74 -9.84 16.91
CA ASP A 38 -13.05 -10.11 18.18
C ASP A 38 -12.30 -11.44 18.07
N LEU A 39 -11.08 -11.47 18.59
CA LEU A 39 -10.33 -12.72 18.69
C LEU A 39 -10.94 -13.62 19.78
N PRO A 40 -11.05 -14.94 19.55
CA PRO A 40 -11.71 -15.88 20.47
C PRO A 40 -10.93 -16.15 21.77
N ILE A 41 -9.94 -15.31 22.10
CA ILE A 41 -9.07 -15.44 23.27
C ILE A 41 -9.51 -14.38 24.29
N GLN A 42 -10.00 -14.84 25.45
CA GLN A 42 -10.55 -13.99 26.52
C GLN A 42 -9.62 -12.81 26.87
N PHE A 43 -8.32 -13.08 27.02
CA PHE A 43 -7.30 -12.07 27.34
C PHE A 43 -7.19 -10.98 26.27
N LEU A 44 -7.20 -11.34 24.99
CA LEU A 44 -7.09 -10.37 23.89
C LEU A 44 -8.35 -9.50 23.80
N LYS A 45 -9.52 -10.11 24.04
CA LYS A 45 -10.80 -9.41 24.08
C LYS A 45 -10.88 -8.39 25.22
N GLU A 46 -10.38 -8.74 26.41
CA GLU A 46 -10.29 -7.81 27.55
C GLU A 46 -9.37 -6.61 27.26
N GLN A 47 -8.35 -6.81 26.43
CA GLN A 47 -7.45 -5.75 25.96
C GLN A 47 -7.97 -5.00 24.71
N ASN A 48 -9.22 -5.23 24.29
CA ASN A 48 -9.83 -4.66 23.08
C ASN A 48 -9.04 -4.95 21.78
N ILE A 49 -8.23 -6.01 21.77
CA ILE A 49 -7.47 -6.43 20.60
C ILE A 49 -8.43 -7.14 19.65
N HIS A 50 -8.58 -6.57 18.46
CA HIS A 50 -9.45 -7.10 17.42
C HIS A 50 -8.63 -7.38 16.16
N ALA A 51 -9.09 -8.37 15.41
CA ALA A 51 -8.59 -8.63 14.08
C ALA A 51 -9.56 -8.05 13.06
N HIS A 52 -9.03 -7.64 11.92
CA HIS A 52 -9.86 -7.24 10.79
C HIS A 52 -9.39 -7.88 9.51
N CYS A 53 -10.32 -7.99 8.56
CA CYS A 53 -10.04 -8.29 7.17
C CYS A 53 -10.50 -7.10 6.35
N PHE A 54 -9.70 -6.64 5.41
CA PHE A 54 -10.02 -5.49 4.58
C PHE A 54 -9.78 -5.78 3.11
N VAL A 55 -10.55 -5.12 2.27
CA VAL A 55 -10.32 -5.03 0.84
C VAL A 55 -10.35 -3.56 0.47
N SER A 56 -9.35 -3.12 -0.29
CA SER A 56 -9.24 -1.75 -0.78
C SER A 56 -9.04 -1.74 -2.28
N ALA A 57 -9.71 -0.81 -2.95
CA ALA A 57 -9.62 -0.61 -4.38
C ALA A 57 -9.51 0.89 -4.66
N GLY A 58 -8.62 1.29 -5.56
CA GLY A 58 -8.46 2.71 -5.86
C GLY A 58 -7.67 2.98 -7.12
N ASN A 59 -7.85 4.19 -7.64
CA ASN A 59 -7.03 4.69 -8.73
C ASN A 59 -6.89 6.22 -8.66
N ILE A 60 -5.86 6.72 -9.33
CA ILE A 60 -5.55 8.14 -9.49
C ILE A 60 -5.43 8.39 -11.00
N PHE A 61 -6.09 9.44 -11.49
CA PHE A 61 -6.15 9.83 -12.90
C PHE A 61 -5.78 11.30 -13.09
N GLY A 62 -5.18 11.63 -14.23
CA GLY A 62 -5.12 13.02 -14.70
C GLY A 62 -6.45 13.47 -15.32
N LEU A 63 -6.77 14.76 -15.27
CA LEU A 63 -7.99 15.33 -15.90
C LEU A 63 -8.09 14.99 -17.40
N GLN A 64 -6.94 14.92 -18.10
CA GLN A 64 -6.88 14.59 -19.52
C GLN A 64 -7.21 13.12 -19.82
N GLU A 65 -6.88 12.21 -18.89
CA GLU A 65 -7.23 10.79 -18.97
C GLU A 65 -8.71 10.58 -18.66
N VAL A 66 -9.26 11.29 -17.68
CA VAL A 66 -10.69 11.24 -17.32
C VAL A 66 -11.56 11.54 -18.54
N GLN A 67 -11.25 12.58 -19.32
CA GLN A 67 -12.02 12.96 -20.51
C GLN A 67 -11.98 11.91 -21.64
N ARG A 68 -10.92 11.08 -21.72
CA ARG A 68 -10.78 10.03 -22.74
C ARG A 68 -11.23 8.65 -22.25
N GLU A 69 -11.13 8.37 -20.95
CA GLU A 69 -11.15 6.99 -20.43
C GLU A 69 -12.34 6.67 -19.50
N LEU A 70 -12.95 7.66 -18.84
CA LEU A 70 -14.07 7.40 -17.91
C LEU A 70 -15.36 6.95 -18.60
N LEU A 71 -15.47 7.10 -19.93
CA LEU A 71 -16.67 6.73 -20.70
C LEU A 71 -16.91 5.22 -20.76
N THR A 72 -15.93 4.40 -20.38
CA THR A 72 -16.07 2.93 -20.37
C THR A 72 -15.79 2.37 -18.99
N TRP A 73 -16.84 1.98 -18.25
CA TRP A 73 -16.75 1.31 -16.95
C TRP A 73 -15.75 0.14 -16.90
N LYS A 74 -15.61 -0.61 -18.01
CA LYS A 74 -14.61 -1.70 -18.13
C LYS A 74 -13.17 -1.19 -18.02
N LYS A 75 -12.87 -0.01 -18.59
CA LYS A 75 -11.52 0.57 -18.57
C LYS A 75 -11.19 1.14 -17.19
N LEU A 76 -12.16 1.77 -16.54
CA LEU A 76 -12.07 2.20 -15.15
C LEU A 76 -11.75 1.01 -14.23
N TRP A 77 -12.52 -0.08 -14.31
CA TRP A 77 -12.26 -1.29 -13.52
C TRP A 77 -10.91 -1.94 -13.87
N SER A 78 -10.47 -1.80 -15.12
CA SER A 78 -9.20 -2.39 -15.56
C SER A 78 -7.97 -1.67 -15.01
N SER A 79 -8.09 -0.36 -14.77
CA SER A 79 -7.03 0.48 -14.23
C SER A 79 -7.06 0.57 -12.70
N THR A 80 -8.15 0.14 -12.06
CA THR A 80 -8.25 0.05 -10.59
C THR A 80 -7.19 -0.88 -10.01
N ARG A 81 -6.48 -0.40 -9.00
CA ARG A 81 -5.61 -1.21 -8.15
C ARG A 81 -6.45 -1.81 -7.04
N VAL A 82 -6.28 -3.09 -6.75
CA VAL A 82 -7.04 -3.79 -5.72
C VAL A 82 -6.08 -4.54 -4.81
N SER A 83 -6.27 -4.39 -3.51
CA SER A 83 -5.56 -5.14 -2.49
C SER A 83 -6.54 -5.67 -1.46
N ALA A 84 -6.20 -6.83 -0.90
CA ALA A 84 -6.91 -7.40 0.22
C ALA A 84 -5.90 -7.73 1.31
N GLY A 85 -6.32 -7.69 2.55
CA GLY A 85 -5.45 -7.97 3.67
C GLY A 85 -6.24 -8.35 4.89
N PHE A 86 -5.47 -8.73 5.89
CA PHE A 86 -5.98 -8.91 7.24
C PHE A 86 -4.98 -8.30 8.19
N GLY A 87 -5.44 -7.95 9.37
CA GLY A 87 -4.61 -7.29 10.34
C GLY A 87 -5.12 -7.45 11.75
N ILE A 88 -4.28 -7.07 12.68
CA ILE A 88 -4.58 -7.04 14.11
C ILE A 88 -4.37 -5.62 14.58
N VAL A 89 -5.36 -5.11 15.30
CA VAL A 89 -5.32 -3.81 15.95
C VAL A 89 -5.15 -4.04 17.43
N VAL A 90 -4.07 -3.50 17.99
CA VAL A 90 -3.77 -3.48 19.42
C VAL A 90 -3.97 -2.05 19.92
N PRO A 91 -5.14 -1.73 20.49
CA PRO A 91 -5.32 -0.44 21.14
C PRO A 91 -4.53 -0.44 22.45
N THR A 92 -3.62 0.52 22.61
CA THR A 92 -2.98 0.79 23.90
C THR A 92 -3.34 2.20 24.34
N ASN A 93 -3.18 2.49 25.63
CA ASN A 93 -3.47 3.83 26.18
C ASN A 93 -2.55 4.94 25.61
N VAL A 94 -1.43 4.58 24.96
CA VAL A 94 -0.44 5.53 24.45
C VAL A 94 -0.48 5.64 22.92
N PHE A 95 -0.71 4.54 22.21
CA PHE A 95 -0.83 4.50 20.76
C PHE A 95 -1.69 3.33 20.28
N ARG A 96 -2.33 3.50 19.13
CA ARG A 96 -2.97 2.39 18.42
C ARG A 96 -1.95 1.76 17.49
N PHE A 97 -1.67 0.49 17.71
CA PHE A 97 -0.79 -0.29 16.86
C PHE A 97 -1.61 -1.15 15.91
N GLU A 98 -1.29 -1.11 14.62
CA GLU A 98 -1.90 -1.99 13.64
C GLU A 98 -0.83 -2.75 12.86
N LEU A 99 -0.95 -4.07 12.87
CA LEU A 99 -0.19 -4.95 12.01
C LEU A 99 -1.11 -5.42 10.89
N ASN A 100 -0.83 -4.97 9.67
CA ASN A 100 -1.60 -5.34 8.48
C ASN A 100 -0.74 -6.21 7.56
N PHE A 101 -1.25 -7.37 7.16
CA PHE A 101 -0.69 -8.16 6.07
C PHE A 101 -1.48 -7.85 4.80
N CYS A 102 -0.86 -7.12 3.88
CA CYS A 102 -1.49 -6.68 2.64
C CYS A 102 -1.02 -7.53 1.46
N HIS A 103 -1.99 -8.06 0.72
CA HIS A 103 -1.79 -8.77 -0.53
C HIS A 103 -2.38 -7.97 -1.69
N VAL A 104 -1.53 -7.58 -2.62
CA VAL A 104 -1.95 -6.85 -3.82
C VAL A 104 -2.54 -7.85 -4.81
N LEU A 105 -3.86 -7.82 -4.99
CA LEU A 105 -4.61 -8.67 -5.92
C LEU A 105 -4.45 -8.18 -7.36
N ARG A 106 -4.42 -6.86 -7.55
CA ARG A 106 -4.30 -6.22 -8.86
C ARG A 106 -3.39 -5.01 -8.78
N GLN A 107 -2.34 -5.02 -9.60
CA GLN A 107 -1.35 -3.95 -9.78
C GLN A 107 -1.19 -3.64 -11.26
N LEU A 108 -0.82 -2.41 -11.60
CA LEU A 108 -0.42 -2.00 -12.95
C LEU A 108 1.09 -2.16 -13.14
N GLU A 109 1.54 -2.18 -14.39
CA GLU A 109 2.94 -2.44 -14.77
C GLU A 109 3.95 -1.48 -14.13
N ASN A 110 3.54 -0.23 -13.86
CA ASN A 110 4.38 0.80 -13.24
C ASN A 110 4.15 0.95 -11.73
N ASP A 111 3.34 0.10 -11.11
CA ASP A 111 3.04 0.22 -9.68
C ASP A 111 4.11 -0.43 -8.81
N ARG A 112 4.56 0.31 -7.78
CA ARG A 112 5.37 -0.24 -6.70
C ARG A 112 4.48 -0.90 -5.66
N GLY A 113 3.93 -2.07 -5.99
CA GLY A 113 3.13 -2.87 -5.07
C GLY A 113 3.96 -3.39 -3.90
N LYS A 114 3.80 -2.82 -2.70
CA LYS A 114 4.36 -3.39 -1.47
C LYS A 114 3.45 -4.53 -1.00
N ARG A 115 3.90 -5.77 -1.22
CA ARG A 115 3.24 -6.97 -0.68
C ARG A 115 3.89 -7.34 0.65
N GLY A 116 3.08 -7.69 1.65
CA GLY A 116 3.56 -8.18 2.94
C GLY A 116 3.10 -7.35 4.13
N PHE A 117 3.96 -7.24 5.14
CA PHE A 117 3.63 -6.61 6.41
C PHE A 117 3.75 -5.08 6.35
N GLN A 118 2.70 -4.42 6.81
CA GLN A 118 2.64 -2.99 7.07
C GLN A 118 2.37 -2.78 8.55
N LEU A 119 3.22 -1.97 9.17
CA LEU A 119 3.08 -1.54 10.56
C LEU A 119 2.57 -0.11 10.56
N SER A 120 1.51 0.15 11.28
CA SER A 120 0.95 1.49 11.46
C SER A 120 0.89 1.83 12.95
N PHE A 121 1.31 3.05 13.28
CA PHE A 121 1.16 3.63 14.60
C PHE A 121 0.28 4.87 14.46
N ALA A 122 -0.82 4.90 15.19
CA ALA A 122 -1.73 6.04 15.22
C ALA A 122 -1.85 6.57 16.65
N SER A 123 -2.14 7.87 16.75
CA SER A 123 -2.56 8.50 18.00
C SER A 123 -3.77 7.73 18.57
N PRO A 124 -3.88 7.62 19.91
CA PRO A 124 -5.05 7.01 20.54
C PRO A 124 -6.33 7.86 20.39
N TYR A 125 -6.21 9.09 19.87
CA TYR A 125 -7.29 10.04 19.56
C TYR A 125 -7.22 10.50 18.10
#